data_AF-A0A3B9HVI1-F1
#
_entry.id   AF-A0A3B9HVI1-F1
#
_cell.length_a   1.000
_cell.length_b   1.000
_cell.length_c   1.000
_cell.angle_alpha   90.00
_cell.angle_beta   90.00
_cell.angle_gamma   90.00
#
_symmetry.space_group_name_H-M   'P 1'
#
loop_
_entity.id
_entity.type
_entity.pdbx_description
1 polymer ?
#
loop_
_entity_poly.entity_id
_entity_poly.type
_entity_poly.pdbx_seq_one_letter_code
_entity_poly.pdbx_strand_id
1 'polypeptide(L)'
;MNYSNSTHHRGDSNLVKLQIRRSRFLRMAPLIIWALAVFLPMLVGSRLYFASLQQQQQEIAAQTRQLLMTRLQQFMARLKPDQIARSFFTMYEYQARYAEYILQRSAPESFANMPIVRALPDFGKNIDRELASFSSYLTREYKITPDFLLALDENETRCGMLLRKRLRVASQTATALRGELAQMAKNLNLTTTYSSDLPAELKHYRDFPAFNQILGISHYFNTRFWRIDGRFSGKLNQQIYLVTMRYPTKEGPGNSLLAGFAADSIPQMHLLKRISTELSDDQLTVRTGYSSGEDFPVFIENTGKLAVINKLPEVFTNSYAGSAADSGKKLVVSVSHDAGFSFRQLKRKVDTVNLLLLIAGSLSLLFAAGISLDRLKLTAKLTQIIAASFISCMLFPLTAVFWLGLLQNRTSSETDVQQTMQMISQKIGELDQSFLLLSYR
;
A
#
# COMPACT_ATOMS: atom_id res chain seq x y z
N MET A 1 -26.84 12.60 -110.43
CA MET A 1 -26.17 13.64 -109.65
C MET A 1 -25.20 12.97 -108.69
N ASN A 2 -23.90 13.32 -108.83
CA ASN A 2 -22.75 13.25 -107.91
C ASN A 2 -22.36 11.89 -107.26
N TYR A 3 -21.28 11.26 -107.75
CA TYR A 3 -19.86 11.35 -107.31
C TYR A 3 -19.59 10.53 -106.01
N SER A 4 -18.97 9.35 -106.14
CA SER A 4 -17.53 9.05 -105.88
C SER A 4 -17.23 8.92 -104.38
N ASN A 5 -16.35 8.07 -103.84
CA ASN A 5 -15.07 7.53 -104.29
C ASN A 5 -14.70 6.37 -103.33
N SER A 6 -14.27 5.20 -103.81
CA SER A 6 -12.87 4.74 -103.87
C SER A 6 -12.29 4.09 -102.59
N THR A 7 -12.07 2.76 -102.67
CA THR A 7 -10.82 1.99 -102.42
C THR A 7 -10.06 2.00 -101.07
N HIS A 8 -9.70 0.76 -100.69
CA HIS A 8 -8.47 0.25 -100.01
C HIS A 8 -8.26 0.38 -98.49
N HIS A 9 -8.19 -0.78 -97.81
CA HIS A 9 -6.98 -1.37 -97.15
C HIS A 9 -7.40 -2.63 -96.37
N ARG A 10 -6.84 -3.82 -96.66
CA ARG A 10 -5.65 -4.44 -96.03
C ARG A 10 -5.75 -4.52 -94.50
N GLY A 11 -5.89 -5.74 -93.97
CA GLY A 11 -5.83 -5.98 -92.52
C GLY A 11 -6.18 -7.41 -92.11
N ASP A 12 -5.40 -8.40 -92.58
CA ASP A 12 -5.33 -9.71 -91.94
C ASP A 12 -5.01 -9.53 -90.46
N SER A 13 -5.96 -9.86 -89.59
CA SER A 13 -5.71 -10.06 -88.17
C SER A 13 -6.13 -11.46 -87.80
N ASN A 14 -5.18 -12.38 -87.95
CA ASN A 14 -5.18 -13.68 -87.27
C ASN A 14 -5.18 -13.44 -85.75
N LEU A 15 -6.36 -13.23 -85.17
CA LEU A 15 -6.58 -13.38 -83.74
C LEU A 15 -6.61 -14.87 -83.43
N VAL A 16 -5.43 -15.42 -83.18
CA VAL A 16 -5.27 -16.74 -82.55
C VAL A 16 -5.99 -16.70 -81.20
N LYS A 17 -7.21 -17.25 -81.16
CA LYS A 17 -7.93 -17.55 -79.91
C LYS A 17 -7.16 -18.67 -79.20
N LEU A 18 -6.20 -18.28 -78.36
CA LEU A 18 -5.61 -19.16 -77.36
C LEU A 18 -6.70 -19.57 -76.37
N GLN A 19 -7.40 -20.68 -76.65
CA GLN A 19 -8.19 -21.40 -75.65
C GLN A 19 -7.24 -22.03 -74.64
N ILE A 20 -6.79 -21.23 -73.68
CA ILE A 20 -6.03 -21.73 -72.54
C ILE A 20 -7.00 -22.53 -71.66
N ARG A 21 -6.91 -23.87 -71.71
CA ARG A 21 -7.49 -24.74 -70.67
C ARG A 21 -6.89 -24.30 -69.34
N ARG A 22 -7.65 -23.55 -68.53
CA ARG A 22 -7.25 -23.15 -67.16
C ARG A 22 -6.91 -24.44 -66.38
N SER A 23 -5.63 -24.64 -66.09
CA SER A 23 -5.17 -25.76 -65.26
C SER A 23 -5.82 -25.69 -63.87
N ARG A 24 -6.04 -26.83 -63.21
CA ARG A 24 -6.57 -26.88 -61.82
C ARG A 24 -5.77 -25.98 -60.87
N PHE A 25 -4.49 -25.77 -61.16
CA PHE A 25 -3.58 -24.89 -60.44
C PHE A 25 -4.00 -23.41 -60.52
N LEU A 26 -4.35 -22.91 -61.72
CA LEU A 26 -4.85 -21.54 -61.91
C LEU A 26 -6.21 -21.30 -61.24
N ARG A 27 -7.00 -22.35 -61.03
CA ARG A 27 -8.30 -22.29 -60.32
C ARG A 27 -8.14 -22.20 -58.81
N MET A 28 -7.07 -22.80 -58.27
CA MET A 28 -6.74 -22.80 -56.84
C MET A 28 -5.79 -21.65 -56.44
N ALA A 29 -5.16 -20.97 -57.40
CA ALA A 29 -4.25 -19.85 -57.15
C ALA A 29 -4.81 -18.76 -56.21
N PRO A 30 -6.09 -18.35 -56.29
CA PRO A 30 -6.65 -17.37 -55.34
C PRO A 30 -6.68 -17.87 -53.90
N LEU A 31 -6.93 -19.17 -53.68
CA LEU A 31 -6.92 -19.80 -52.36
C LEU A 31 -5.50 -19.93 -51.81
N ILE A 32 -4.53 -20.27 -52.67
CA ILE A 32 -3.12 -20.37 -52.29
C ILE A 32 -2.57 -18.98 -51.91
N ILE A 33 -2.87 -17.95 -52.71
CA ILE A 33 -2.48 -16.57 -52.41
C ILE A 33 -3.14 -16.09 -51.12
N TRP A 34 -4.42 -16.40 -50.89
CA TRP A 34 -5.11 -16.11 -49.63
C TRP A 34 -4.45 -16.79 -48.43
N ALA A 35 -4.11 -18.08 -48.55
CA ALA A 35 -3.45 -18.83 -47.49
C ALA A 35 -2.07 -18.24 -47.14
N LEU A 36 -1.31 -17.81 -48.14
CA LEU A 36 0.05 -17.29 -47.96
C LEU A 36 0.08 -15.82 -47.50
N ALA A 37 -0.81 -14.99 -48.04
CA ALA A 37 -0.77 -13.55 -47.79
C ALA A 37 -1.69 -13.07 -46.66
N VAL A 38 -2.73 -13.86 -46.30
CA VAL A 38 -3.70 -13.46 -45.28
C VAL A 38 -3.66 -14.42 -44.09
N PHE A 39 -3.79 -15.73 -44.32
CA PHE A 39 -3.91 -16.70 -43.23
C PHE A 39 -2.61 -16.87 -42.42
N LEU A 40 -1.47 -17.00 -43.09
CA LEU A 40 -0.16 -17.16 -42.44
C LEU A 40 0.22 -15.96 -41.55
N PRO A 41 0.16 -14.71 -42.04
CA PRO A 41 0.44 -13.52 -41.22
C PRO A 41 -0.55 -13.34 -40.06
N MET A 42 -1.82 -13.69 -40.28
CA MET A 42 -2.85 -13.63 -39.25
C MET A 42 -2.60 -14.67 -38.13
N LEU A 43 -2.14 -15.87 -38.46
CA LEU A 43 -1.76 -16.89 -37.48
C LEU A 43 -0.54 -16.47 -36.66
N VAL A 44 0.48 -15.91 -37.32
CA VAL A 44 1.71 -15.46 -36.64
C VAL A 44 1.41 -14.24 -35.76
N GLY A 45 0.69 -13.24 -36.28
CA GLY A 45 0.31 -12.04 -35.53
C GLY A 45 -0.60 -12.35 -34.34
N SER A 46 -1.58 -13.25 -34.50
CA SER A 46 -2.43 -13.67 -33.38
C SER A 46 -1.63 -14.39 -32.29
N ARG A 47 -0.70 -15.29 -32.64
CA ARG A 47 0.16 -15.96 -31.65
C ARG A 47 1.04 -14.97 -30.89
N LEU A 48 1.67 -14.02 -31.58
CA LEU A 48 2.48 -12.98 -30.95
C LEU A 48 1.63 -12.10 -30.02
N TYR A 49 0.42 -11.76 -30.43
CA TYR A 49 -0.52 -11.01 -29.60
C TYR A 49 -0.95 -11.79 -28.35
N PHE A 50 -1.28 -13.07 -28.48
CA PHE A 50 -1.62 -13.92 -27.33
C PHE A 50 -0.44 -14.14 -26.39
N ALA A 51 0.78 -14.29 -26.91
CA ALA A 51 2.00 -14.36 -26.11
C ALA A 51 2.23 -13.06 -25.33
N SER A 52 2.06 -11.90 -25.99
CA SER A 52 2.14 -10.59 -25.34
C SER A 52 1.06 -10.42 -24.25
N LEU A 53 -0.16 -10.92 -24.48
CA LEU A 53 -1.22 -10.89 -23.46
C LEU A 53 -0.94 -11.80 -22.26
N GLN A 54 -0.36 -12.98 -22.49
CA GLN A 54 0.06 -13.86 -21.39
C GLN A 54 1.18 -13.22 -20.57
N GLN A 55 2.15 -12.58 -21.24
CA GLN A 55 3.18 -11.81 -20.57
C GLN A 55 2.57 -10.66 -19.76
N GLN A 56 1.60 -9.94 -20.33
CA GLN A 56 0.88 -8.86 -19.62
C GLN A 56 0.13 -9.38 -18.37
N GLN A 57 -0.48 -10.56 -18.44
CA GLN A 57 -1.12 -11.17 -17.27
C GLN A 57 -0.09 -11.49 -16.17
N GLN A 58 1.08 -12.01 -16.55
CA GLN A 58 2.16 -12.29 -15.62
C GLN A 58 2.73 -11.02 -14.99
N GLU A 59 2.88 -9.94 -15.75
CA GLU A 59 3.36 -8.64 -15.27
C GLU A 59 2.34 -7.98 -14.32
N ILE A 60 1.05 -7.96 -14.67
CA ILE A 60 -0.01 -7.47 -13.78
C ILE A 60 -0.02 -8.27 -12.47
N ALA A 61 0.11 -9.59 -12.54
CA ALA A 61 0.19 -10.43 -11.36
C ALA A 61 1.43 -10.10 -10.52
N ALA A 62 2.60 -9.92 -11.15
CA ALA A 62 3.83 -9.54 -10.46
C ALA A 62 3.73 -8.16 -9.78
N GLN A 63 3.22 -7.15 -10.48
CA GLN A 63 2.96 -5.81 -9.93
C GLN A 63 1.97 -5.85 -8.77
N THR A 64 0.89 -6.63 -8.91
CA THR A 64 -0.09 -6.82 -7.83
C THR A 64 0.56 -7.48 -6.61
N ARG A 65 1.40 -8.52 -6.81
CA ARG A 65 2.16 -9.15 -5.71
C ARG A 65 3.09 -8.16 -5.02
N GLN A 66 3.78 -7.31 -5.77
CA GLN A 66 4.64 -6.25 -5.21
C GLN A 66 3.82 -5.26 -4.39
N LEU A 67 2.71 -4.76 -4.92
CA LEU A 67 1.81 -3.84 -4.20
C LEU A 67 1.33 -4.46 -2.88
N LEU A 68 0.87 -5.72 -2.93
CA LEU A 68 0.42 -6.46 -1.75
C LEU A 68 1.54 -6.60 -0.71
N MET A 69 2.76 -6.91 -1.15
CA MET A 69 3.93 -7.02 -0.27
C MET A 69 4.32 -5.67 0.34
N THR A 70 4.29 -4.58 -0.42
CA THR A 70 4.56 -3.23 0.10
C THR A 70 3.55 -2.84 1.16
N ARG A 71 2.26 -3.08 0.93
CA ARG A 71 1.21 -2.79 1.93
C ARG A 71 1.35 -3.66 3.17
N LEU A 72 1.72 -4.93 2.99
CA LEU A 72 2.02 -5.83 4.09
C LEU A 72 3.22 -5.34 4.92
N GLN A 73 4.30 -4.88 4.27
CA GLN A 73 5.46 -4.30 4.95
C GLN A 73 5.09 -3.03 5.71
N GLN A 74 4.27 -2.14 5.14
CA GLN A 74 3.75 -0.95 5.83
C GLN A 74 2.95 -1.33 7.08
N PHE A 75 2.09 -2.36 6.97
CA PHE A 75 1.35 -2.89 8.10
C PHE A 75 2.30 -3.40 9.19
N MET A 76 3.31 -4.21 8.83
CA MET A 76 4.30 -4.74 9.78
C MET A 76 5.15 -3.64 10.43
N ALA A 77 5.52 -2.59 9.68
CA ALA A 77 6.26 -1.47 10.21
C ALA A 77 5.47 -0.71 11.28
N ARG A 78 4.15 -0.57 11.11
CA ARG A 78 3.26 0.04 12.12
C ARG A 78 3.05 -0.83 13.36
N LEU A 79 3.34 -2.13 13.29
CA LEU A 79 3.32 -3.04 14.44
C LEU A 79 4.63 -3.03 15.26
N LYS A 80 5.62 -2.21 14.89
CA LYS A 80 6.81 -2.06 15.72
C LYS A 80 6.43 -1.44 17.08
N PRO A 81 6.96 -1.93 18.21
CA PRO A 81 6.63 -1.47 19.56
C PRO A 81 6.65 0.06 19.72
N ASP A 82 7.68 0.73 19.18
CA ASP A 82 7.81 2.19 19.28
C ASP A 82 6.80 2.94 18.41
N GLN A 83 6.44 2.37 17.26
CA GLN A 83 5.44 2.94 16.36
C GLN A 83 4.04 2.81 16.94
N ILE A 84 3.72 1.63 17.51
CA ILE A 84 2.46 1.37 18.21
C ILE A 84 2.20 2.45 19.25
N ALA A 85 3.16 2.69 20.14
CA ALA A 85 2.95 3.62 21.23
C ALA A 85 2.76 5.05 20.71
N ARG A 86 3.58 5.48 19.73
CA ARG A 86 3.49 6.81 19.13
C ARG A 86 2.22 7.04 18.31
N SER A 87 1.80 6.05 17.50
CA SER A 87 0.63 6.14 16.63
C SER A 87 -0.67 6.06 17.42
N PHE A 88 -0.69 5.27 18.49
CA PHE A 88 -1.92 5.00 19.23
C PHE A 88 -2.51 6.28 19.86
N PHE A 89 -1.66 7.11 20.43
CA PHE A 89 -2.03 8.37 21.08
C PHE A 89 -1.91 9.60 20.17
N THR A 90 -1.63 9.41 18.86
CA THR A 90 -1.30 10.50 17.92
C THR A 90 -0.26 11.48 18.48
N MET A 91 0.70 10.98 19.28
CA MET A 91 1.60 11.83 20.08
C MET A 91 2.53 12.71 19.25
N TYR A 92 2.75 12.37 17.98
CA TYR A 92 3.47 13.24 17.05
C TYR A 92 2.74 14.59 16.88
N GLU A 93 1.41 14.56 16.77
CA GLU A 93 0.60 15.77 16.66
C GLU A 93 0.64 16.57 17.96
N TYR A 94 0.47 15.92 19.11
CA TYR A 94 0.58 16.58 20.41
C TYR A 94 1.95 17.22 20.63
N GLN A 95 3.03 16.51 20.29
CA GLN A 95 4.39 17.04 20.41
C GLN A 95 4.63 18.24 19.48
N ALA A 96 4.16 18.17 18.23
CA ALA A 96 4.28 19.28 17.27
C ALA A 96 3.48 20.50 17.72
N ARG A 97 2.21 20.32 18.09
CA ARG A 97 1.34 21.40 18.60
C ARG A 97 1.86 22.01 19.89
N TYR A 98 2.41 21.19 20.79
CA TYR A 98 3.04 21.66 22.01
C TYR A 98 4.30 22.49 21.73
N ALA A 99 5.12 22.10 20.75
CA ALA A 99 6.27 22.91 20.33
C ALA A 99 5.84 24.26 19.73
N GLU A 100 4.80 24.27 18.90
CA GLU A 100 4.20 25.51 18.38
C GLU A 100 3.65 26.40 19.51
N TYR A 101 3.05 25.78 20.52
CA TYR A 101 2.49 26.46 21.71
C TYR A 101 3.59 27.13 22.54
N ILE A 102 4.68 26.42 22.88
CA ILE A 102 5.81 27.01 23.63
C ILE A 102 6.44 28.18 22.86
N LEU A 103 6.59 28.03 21.55
CA LEU A 103 7.16 29.08 20.70
C LEU A 103 6.20 30.25 20.44
N GLN A 104 4.98 30.24 21.03
CA GLN A 104 3.92 31.22 20.82
C GLN A 104 3.55 31.42 19.34
N ARG A 105 3.82 30.41 18.49
CA ARG A 105 3.58 30.47 17.04
C ARG A 105 2.14 30.10 16.65
N SER A 106 1.36 29.56 17.59
CA SER A 106 -0.03 29.14 17.39
C SER A 106 -0.92 29.71 18.49
N ALA A 107 -2.22 29.86 18.20
CA ALA A 107 -3.18 30.28 19.21
C ALA A 107 -3.20 29.25 20.36
N PRO A 108 -3.09 29.69 21.63
CA PRO A 108 -3.10 28.82 22.82
C PRO A 108 -4.26 27.80 22.85
N GLU A 109 -5.39 28.20 22.29
CA GLU A 109 -6.61 27.40 22.23
C GLU A 109 -6.47 26.16 21.36
N SER A 110 -5.61 26.18 20.33
CA SER A 110 -5.42 25.04 19.42
C SER A 110 -4.87 23.80 20.15
N PHE A 111 -3.90 24.00 21.02
CA PHE A 111 -3.32 22.94 21.84
C PHE A 111 -4.20 22.62 23.06
N ALA A 112 -4.71 23.64 23.76
CA ALA A 112 -5.54 23.45 24.94
C ALA A 112 -6.85 22.68 24.64
N ASN A 113 -7.38 22.79 23.41
CA ASN A 113 -8.60 22.10 23.01
C ASN A 113 -8.40 20.64 22.57
N MET A 114 -7.16 20.15 22.51
CA MET A 114 -6.91 18.74 22.15
C MET A 114 -7.51 17.78 23.19
N PRO A 115 -8.07 16.62 22.78
CA PRO A 115 -8.85 15.76 23.67
C PRO A 115 -8.12 15.32 24.95
N ILE A 116 -6.86 14.86 24.83
CA ILE A 116 -6.08 14.42 26.00
C ILE A 116 -5.72 15.62 26.89
N VAL A 117 -5.40 16.78 26.29
CA VAL A 117 -5.04 18.00 27.03
C VAL A 117 -6.21 18.49 27.89
N ARG A 118 -7.43 18.50 27.33
CA ARG A 118 -8.65 18.89 28.06
C ARG A 118 -9.01 17.93 29.20
N ALA A 119 -8.61 16.67 29.08
CA ALA A 119 -8.90 15.63 30.06
C ALA A 119 -7.86 15.56 31.19
N LEU A 120 -6.76 16.32 31.11
CA LEU A 120 -5.69 16.25 32.11
C LEU A 120 -6.21 16.56 33.53
N PRO A 121 -5.72 15.83 34.57
CA PRO A 121 -6.09 16.02 35.97
C PRO A 121 -6.01 17.46 36.50
N ASP A 122 -7.04 17.92 37.23
CA ASP A 122 -6.98 19.23 37.88
C ASP A 122 -6.26 19.17 39.25
N PHE A 123 -5.03 19.69 39.31
CA PHE A 123 -4.21 19.74 40.52
C PHE A 123 -4.77 20.68 41.62
N GLY A 124 -5.77 21.51 41.31
CA GLY A 124 -6.49 22.30 42.31
C GLY A 124 -7.51 21.49 43.12
N LYS A 125 -7.82 20.26 42.68
CA LYS A 125 -8.79 19.36 43.30
C LYS A 125 -8.09 18.18 43.99
N ASN A 126 -8.88 17.22 44.45
CA ASN A 126 -8.36 15.97 44.98
C ASN A 126 -7.65 15.17 43.87
N ILE A 127 -6.32 15.20 43.88
CA ILE A 127 -5.48 14.66 42.80
C ILE A 127 -5.70 13.17 42.57
N ASP A 128 -5.93 12.37 43.62
CA ASP A 128 -6.16 10.93 43.47
C ASP A 128 -7.46 10.63 42.72
N ARG A 129 -8.51 11.43 42.96
CA ARG A 129 -9.78 11.33 42.21
C ARG A 129 -9.61 11.77 40.76
N GLU A 130 -8.86 12.84 40.52
CA GLU A 130 -8.60 13.35 39.17
C GLU A 130 -7.76 12.37 38.34
N LEU A 131 -6.76 11.72 38.95
CA LEU A 131 -6.00 10.63 38.32
C LEU A 131 -6.90 9.44 37.95
N ALA A 132 -7.83 9.06 38.82
CA ALA A 132 -8.80 8.00 38.53
C ALA A 132 -9.77 8.39 37.39
N SER A 133 -10.21 9.65 37.36
CA SER A 133 -11.03 10.21 36.28
C SER A 133 -10.30 10.16 34.93
N PHE A 134 -9.04 10.60 34.89
CA PHE A 134 -8.22 10.55 33.69
C PHE A 134 -7.95 9.12 33.22
N SER A 135 -7.65 8.19 34.13
CA SER A 135 -7.52 6.76 33.82
C SER A 135 -8.79 6.18 33.20
N SER A 136 -9.96 6.58 33.73
CA SER A 136 -11.27 6.17 33.21
C SER A 136 -11.55 6.75 31.82
N TYR A 137 -11.16 8.01 31.58
CA TYR A 137 -11.22 8.65 30.27
C TYR A 137 -10.37 7.90 29.24
N LEU A 138 -9.10 7.60 29.56
CA LEU A 138 -8.22 6.81 28.67
C LEU A 138 -8.78 5.42 28.37
N THR A 139 -9.37 4.77 29.37
CA THR A 139 -9.99 3.46 29.20
C THR A 139 -11.25 3.54 28.33
N ARG A 140 -12.05 4.61 28.44
CA ARG A 140 -13.28 4.77 27.66
C ARG A 140 -13.00 5.11 26.20
N GLU A 141 -12.22 6.17 25.96
CA GLU A 141 -11.96 6.73 24.63
C GLU A 141 -10.91 5.93 23.86
N TYR A 142 -9.85 5.52 24.54
CA TYR A 142 -8.69 4.89 23.91
C TYR A 142 -8.59 3.39 24.21
N LYS A 143 -9.48 2.82 25.04
CA LYS A 143 -9.45 1.40 25.43
C LYS A 143 -8.14 0.97 26.10
N ILE A 144 -7.39 1.93 26.66
CA ILE A 144 -6.13 1.68 27.38
C ILE A 144 -6.32 1.99 28.86
N THR A 145 -5.82 1.09 29.70
CA THR A 145 -5.69 1.36 31.13
C THR A 145 -4.23 1.60 31.48
N PRO A 146 -3.85 2.80 31.96
CA PRO A 146 -2.49 3.09 32.40
C PRO A 146 -2.07 2.16 33.54
N ASP A 147 -0.80 1.74 33.48
CA ASP A 147 -0.16 0.97 34.55
C ASP A 147 0.21 1.82 35.73
N PHE A 148 0.61 3.06 35.44
CA PHE A 148 0.76 4.08 36.43
C PHE A 148 0.38 5.44 35.87
N LEU A 149 -0.16 6.28 36.74
CA LEU A 149 -0.25 7.72 36.55
C LEU A 149 0.36 8.39 37.77
N LEU A 150 1.32 9.26 37.55
CA LEU A 150 2.00 10.02 38.60
C LEU A 150 1.77 11.49 38.31
N ALA A 151 1.20 12.20 39.28
CA ALA A 151 1.03 13.64 39.24
C ALA A 151 2.25 14.30 39.89
N LEU A 152 2.89 15.19 39.14
CA LEU A 152 4.14 15.86 39.51
C LEU A 152 3.86 17.33 39.79
N ASP A 153 4.08 17.72 41.04
CA ASP A 153 4.02 19.09 41.56
C ASP A 153 5.31 19.32 42.37
N GLU A 154 5.82 20.55 42.42
CA GLU A 154 7.04 20.83 43.19
C GLU A 154 6.85 20.64 44.70
N ASN A 155 5.59 20.66 45.17
CA ASN A 155 5.19 20.34 46.53
C ASN A 155 4.83 18.85 46.65
N GLU A 156 5.58 18.12 47.48
CA GLU A 156 5.40 16.69 47.73
C GLU A 156 3.98 16.30 48.17
N THR A 157 3.29 17.19 48.89
CA THR A 157 1.93 16.92 49.39
C THR A 157 0.86 16.96 48.30
N ARG A 158 1.17 17.58 47.15
CA ARG A 158 0.29 17.68 45.98
C ARG A 158 0.60 16.61 44.92
N CYS A 159 1.71 15.88 45.08
CA CYS A 159 2.03 14.73 44.23
C CYS A 159 1.04 13.59 44.47
N GLY A 160 0.39 13.15 43.39
CA GLY A 160 -0.55 12.03 43.38
C GLY A 160 0.03 10.80 42.68
N MET A 161 -0.45 9.61 43.04
CA MET A 161 0.02 8.37 42.42
C MET A 161 -1.08 7.32 42.32
N LEU A 162 -1.36 6.89 41.09
CA LEU A 162 -2.24 5.78 40.78
C LEU A 162 -1.43 4.66 40.17
N LEU A 163 -1.28 3.54 40.88
CA LEU A 163 -0.49 2.37 40.44
C LEU A 163 -1.40 1.14 40.28
N ARG A 164 -1.26 0.39 39.18
CA ARG A 164 -1.90 -0.92 39.05
C ARG A 164 -1.29 -1.93 40.04
N LYS A 165 -2.08 -2.97 40.37
CA LYS A 165 -1.71 -4.01 41.35
C LYS A 165 -0.31 -4.60 41.14
N ARG A 166 0.10 -4.83 39.89
CA ARG A 166 1.41 -5.39 39.52
C ARG A 166 2.60 -4.45 39.77
N LEU A 167 2.34 -3.15 39.88
CA LEU A 167 3.33 -2.13 40.22
C LEU A 167 3.14 -1.60 41.64
N ARG A 168 2.25 -2.19 42.44
CA ARG A 168 2.00 -1.74 43.81
C ARG A 168 3.27 -1.82 44.66
N VAL A 169 3.42 -0.85 45.55
CA VAL A 169 4.59 -0.68 46.41
C VAL A 169 4.18 -0.60 47.87
N ALA A 170 5.11 -0.88 48.77
CA ALA A 170 4.93 -0.66 50.19
C ALA A 170 4.87 0.84 50.52
N SER A 171 4.25 1.20 51.65
CA SER A 171 4.05 2.60 52.05
C SER A 171 5.35 3.40 52.15
N GLN A 172 6.43 2.78 52.64
CA GLN A 172 7.74 3.43 52.76
C GLN A 172 8.33 3.82 51.39
N THR A 173 8.24 2.93 50.40
CA THR A 173 8.66 3.19 49.02
C THR A 173 7.76 4.23 48.34
N ALA A 174 6.46 4.24 48.65
CA ALA A 174 5.53 5.25 48.15
C ALA A 174 5.88 6.66 48.66
N THR A 175 6.28 6.80 49.93
CA THR A 175 6.73 8.09 50.48
C THR A 175 8.02 8.56 49.81
N ALA A 176 9.02 7.67 49.65
CA ALA A 176 10.26 8.00 48.94
C ALA A 176 9.99 8.42 47.48
N LEU A 177 9.08 7.71 46.79
CA LEU A 177 8.66 8.06 45.45
C LEU A 177 8.04 9.46 45.38
N ARG A 178 7.20 9.87 46.34
CA ARG A 178 6.60 11.21 46.33
C ARG A 178 7.65 12.32 46.40
N GLY A 179 8.71 12.13 47.20
CA GLY A 179 9.86 13.04 47.23
C GLY A 179 10.57 13.11 45.88
N GLU A 180 10.78 11.96 45.23
CA GLU A 180 11.34 11.91 43.87
C GLU A 180 10.43 12.58 42.84
N LEU A 181 9.11 12.41 42.91
CA LEU A 181 8.17 13.07 41.99
C LEU A 181 8.22 14.59 42.10
N ALA A 182 8.35 15.13 43.31
CA ALA A 182 8.52 16.56 43.50
C ALA A 182 9.84 17.07 42.92
N GLN A 183 10.93 16.31 43.10
CA GLN A 183 12.21 16.63 42.49
C GLN A 183 12.17 16.53 40.96
N MET A 184 11.48 15.54 40.39
CA MET A 184 11.22 15.43 38.96
C MET A 184 10.46 16.64 38.44
N ALA A 185 9.43 17.11 39.15
CA ALA A 185 8.67 18.31 38.79
C ALA A 185 9.58 19.56 38.73
N LYS A 186 10.43 19.76 39.75
CA LYS A 186 11.42 20.84 39.77
C LYS A 186 12.36 20.76 38.57
N ASN A 187 12.92 19.58 38.28
CA ASN A 187 13.81 19.37 37.13
C ASN A 187 13.10 19.65 35.80
N LEU A 188 11.83 19.21 35.65
CA LEU A 188 11.01 19.48 34.47
C LEU A 188 10.72 20.97 34.29
N ASN A 189 10.46 21.70 35.36
CA ASN A 189 10.26 23.15 35.30
C ASN A 189 11.56 23.89 34.94
N LEU A 190 12.70 23.46 35.48
CA LEU A 190 14.01 23.96 35.07
C LEU A 190 14.25 23.74 33.57
N THR A 191 13.80 22.62 32.98
CA THR A 191 14.00 22.42 31.53
C THR A 191 13.34 23.50 30.67
N THR A 192 12.26 24.12 31.15
CA THR A 192 11.57 25.20 30.43
C THR A 192 12.29 26.54 30.46
N THR A 193 13.29 26.70 31.33
CA THR A 193 14.12 27.92 31.35
C THR A 193 15.29 27.87 30.37
N TYR A 194 15.62 26.69 29.81
CA TYR A 194 16.72 26.52 28.85
C TYR A 194 16.20 26.48 27.41
N SER A 195 16.63 27.41 26.56
CA SER A 195 16.15 27.55 25.17
C SER A 195 16.99 26.79 24.13
N SER A 196 18.27 26.56 24.37
CA SER A 196 19.18 25.91 23.38
C SER A 196 20.12 24.86 23.97
N ASP A 197 20.58 25.01 25.22
CA ASP A 197 21.56 24.12 25.86
C ASP A 197 21.03 23.50 27.14
N LEU A 198 20.15 22.50 27.00
CA LEU A 198 19.68 21.72 28.15
C LEU A 198 20.83 20.87 28.73
N PRO A 199 21.14 20.99 30.03
CA PRO A 199 22.11 20.12 30.71
C PRO A 199 21.80 18.63 30.51
N ALA A 200 22.82 17.79 30.43
CA ALA A 200 22.66 16.36 30.15
C ALA A 200 21.85 15.65 31.24
N GLU A 201 21.96 16.13 32.48
CA GLU A 201 21.26 15.68 33.68
C GLU A 201 19.75 15.91 33.58
N LEU A 202 19.33 16.99 32.91
CA LEU A 202 17.92 17.35 32.75
C LEU A 202 17.26 16.70 31.53
N LYS A 203 18.04 16.10 30.62
CA LYS A 203 17.52 15.41 29.42
C LYS A 203 16.82 14.09 29.74
N HIS A 204 17.14 13.49 30.88
CA HIS A 204 16.70 12.13 31.20
C HIS A 204 16.37 11.95 32.69
N TYR A 205 15.42 11.06 32.99
CA TYR A 205 15.16 10.59 34.35
C TYR A 205 16.25 9.59 34.77
N ARG A 206 17.43 10.10 35.16
CA ARG A 206 18.59 9.27 35.53
C ARG A 206 18.64 8.94 37.02
N ASP A 207 18.53 9.97 37.87
CA ASP A 207 18.86 9.88 39.30
C ASP A 207 17.61 9.75 40.19
N PHE A 208 16.74 8.78 39.87
CA PHE A 208 15.49 8.53 40.59
C PHE A 208 15.37 7.04 40.99
N PRO A 209 16.09 6.61 42.04
CA PRO A 209 16.22 5.20 42.40
C PRO A 209 14.89 4.53 42.76
N ALA A 210 14.00 5.19 43.50
CA ALA A 210 12.69 4.62 43.85
C ALA A 210 11.85 4.44 42.57
N PHE A 211 11.77 5.44 41.70
CA PHE A 211 11.08 5.31 40.42
C PHE A 211 11.63 4.17 39.55
N ASN A 212 12.96 4.11 39.39
CA ASN A 212 13.62 3.08 38.60
C ASN A 212 13.41 1.67 39.18
N GLN A 213 13.44 1.54 40.51
CA GLN A 213 13.19 0.27 41.20
C GLN A 213 11.73 -0.19 41.02
N ILE A 214 10.76 0.73 41.09
CA ILE A 214 9.34 0.40 40.96
C ILE A 214 9.03 -0.15 39.58
N LEU A 215 9.69 0.35 38.55
CA LEU A 215 9.51 -0.11 37.18
C LEU A 215 10.51 -1.21 36.78
N GLY A 216 11.56 -1.44 37.57
CA GLY A 216 12.64 -2.38 37.25
C GLY A 216 13.39 -1.98 35.98
N ILE A 217 13.72 -0.69 35.84
CA ILE A 217 14.29 -0.13 34.61
C ILE A 217 15.76 0.21 34.84
N SER A 218 16.61 -0.27 33.94
CA SER A 218 18.06 -0.02 33.94
C SER A 218 18.48 1.16 33.06
N HIS A 219 17.63 1.58 32.12
CA HIS A 219 17.92 2.61 31.14
C HIS A 219 16.99 3.81 31.33
N TYR A 220 17.55 5.00 31.41
CA TYR A 220 16.82 6.24 31.68
C TYR A 220 15.82 6.59 30.55
N PHE A 221 14.73 7.26 30.92
CA PHE A 221 13.75 7.82 29.98
C PHE A 221 14.02 9.27 29.66
N ASN A 222 13.60 9.72 28.49
CA ASN A 222 13.67 11.12 28.09
C ASN A 222 12.63 12.00 28.83
N THR A 223 13.01 13.23 29.19
CA THR A 223 12.14 14.21 29.88
C THR A 223 11.28 15.08 28.94
N ARG A 224 11.45 14.95 27.61
CA ARG A 224 10.68 15.73 26.62
C ARG A 224 9.18 15.51 26.79
N PHE A 225 8.44 16.63 26.86
CA PHE A 225 6.99 16.61 26.96
C PHE A 225 6.33 16.07 25.68
N TRP A 226 5.22 15.37 25.86
CA TRP A 226 4.35 14.80 24.83
C TRP A 226 5.05 13.80 23.89
N ARG A 227 6.27 13.38 24.24
CA ARG A 227 7.00 12.31 23.56
C ARG A 227 6.82 11.01 24.31
N ILE A 228 6.48 9.96 23.58
CA ILE A 228 6.52 8.59 24.12
C ILE A 228 7.92 8.02 23.98
N ASP A 229 8.41 7.47 25.09
CA ASP A 229 9.67 6.75 25.17
C ASP A 229 9.45 5.35 25.74
N GLY A 230 10.09 4.34 25.13
CA GLY A 230 9.89 2.92 25.46
C GLY A 230 11.15 2.32 26.08
N ARG A 231 11.00 1.58 27.18
CA ARG A 231 12.11 0.84 27.82
C ARG A 231 11.65 -0.55 28.24
N PHE A 232 12.60 -1.47 28.37
CA PHE A 232 12.32 -2.77 28.95
C PHE A 232 12.18 -2.65 30.48
N SER A 233 11.10 -3.19 31.02
CA SER A 233 10.88 -3.32 32.46
C SER A 233 11.24 -4.73 32.89
N GLY A 234 12.31 -4.87 33.69
CA GLY A 234 12.67 -6.14 34.31
C GLY A 234 11.60 -6.64 35.29
N LYS A 235 10.85 -5.72 35.92
CA LYS A 235 9.76 -6.09 36.84
C LYS A 235 8.55 -6.68 36.14
N LEU A 236 8.20 -6.15 34.96
CA LEU A 236 7.06 -6.63 34.18
C LEU A 236 7.44 -7.65 33.10
N ASN A 237 8.75 -7.89 32.90
CA ASN A 237 9.33 -8.72 31.84
C ASN A 237 8.80 -8.37 30.44
N GLN A 238 8.61 -7.08 30.16
CA GLN A 238 8.08 -6.58 28.89
C GLN A 238 8.44 -5.11 28.67
N GLN A 239 8.16 -4.60 27.48
CA GLN A 239 8.33 -3.18 27.17
C GLN A 239 7.27 -2.34 27.87
N ILE A 240 7.69 -1.23 28.45
CA ILE A 240 6.85 -0.20 29.04
C ILE A 240 7.12 1.12 28.34
N TYR A 241 6.04 1.84 28.06
CA TYR A 241 6.04 3.15 27.41
C TYR A 241 5.69 4.20 28.43
N LEU A 242 6.39 5.32 28.37
CA LEU A 242 6.22 6.45 29.26
C LEU A 242 6.04 7.72 28.44
N VAL A 243 5.14 8.57 28.91
CA VAL A 243 4.94 9.92 28.37
C VAL A 243 4.84 10.92 29.51
N THR A 244 5.61 11.99 29.38
CA THR A 244 5.52 13.15 30.28
C THR A 244 4.61 14.17 29.60
N MET A 245 3.50 14.56 30.22
CA MET A 245 2.56 15.55 29.70
C MET A 245 2.63 16.81 30.57
N ARG A 246 2.70 17.98 29.93
CA ARG A 246 2.63 19.27 30.63
C ARG A 246 1.34 19.99 30.31
N TYR A 247 0.77 20.61 31.33
CA TYR A 247 -0.43 21.43 31.20
C TYR A 247 -0.13 22.71 30.40
N PRO A 248 -1.09 23.22 29.62
CA PRO A 248 -0.95 24.51 28.97
C PRO A 248 -0.97 25.63 30.02
N THR A 249 0.21 26.14 30.38
CA THR A 249 0.38 27.25 31.33
C THR A 249 1.00 28.44 30.62
N LYS A 250 0.42 29.63 30.78
CA LYS A 250 0.89 30.85 30.10
C LYS A 250 2.27 31.30 30.60
N GLU A 251 2.56 31.18 31.90
CA GLU A 251 3.86 31.51 32.52
C GLU A 251 4.08 30.70 33.82
N GLY A 252 5.35 30.48 34.20
CA GLY A 252 5.74 29.91 35.50
C GLY A 252 5.94 28.38 35.58
N PRO A 253 6.29 27.87 36.78
CA PRO A 253 6.38 26.43 37.03
C PRO A 253 5.03 25.77 36.79
N GLY A 254 5.04 24.72 35.97
CA GLY A 254 3.84 24.03 35.52
C GLY A 254 3.76 22.64 36.11
N ASN A 255 2.54 22.21 36.45
CA ASN A 255 2.30 20.83 36.84
C ASN A 255 2.57 19.91 35.65
N SER A 256 2.92 18.66 35.94
CA SER A 256 3.15 17.64 34.92
C SER A 256 2.50 16.34 35.30
N LEU A 257 2.12 15.55 34.31
CA LEU A 257 1.60 14.21 34.49
C LEU A 257 2.55 13.21 33.81
N LEU A 258 2.99 12.20 34.54
CA LEU A 258 3.77 11.10 34.00
C LEU A 258 2.87 9.87 33.91
N ALA A 259 2.60 9.43 32.68
CA ALA A 259 1.77 8.26 32.42
C ALA A 259 2.62 7.13 31.86
N GLY A 260 2.37 5.90 32.33
CA GLY A 260 3.04 4.71 31.86
C GLY A 260 2.09 3.59 31.50
N PHE A 261 2.44 2.86 30.45
CA PHE A 261 1.65 1.78 29.87
C PHE A 261 2.59 0.64 29.46
N ALA A 262 2.37 -0.57 29.95
CA ALA A 262 3.07 -1.74 29.45
C ALA A 262 2.45 -2.20 28.11
N ALA A 263 3.25 -2.91 27.31
CA ALA A 263 2.84 -3.39 26.00
C ALA A 263 1.54 -4.21 26.03
N ASP A 264 1.34 -5.04 27.06
CA ASP A 264 0.12 -5.85 27.24
C ASP A 264 -1.14 -5.05 27.64
N SER A 265 -0.99 -3.78 28.05
CA SER A 265 -2.12 -2.91 28.40
C SER A 265 -2.69 -2.19 27.18
N ILE A 266 -2.02 -2.30 26.03
CA ILE A 266 -2.51 -1.81 24.75
C ILE A 266 -3.39 -2.89 24.12
N PRO A 267 -4.67 -2.61 23.82
CA PRO A 267 -5.59 -3.60 23.26
C PRO A 267 -5.18 -3.97 21.82
N GLN A 268 -4.46 -5.08 21.69
CA GLN A 268 -3.85 -5.52 20.44
C GLN A 268 -4.85 -5.68 19.30
N MET A 269 -6.04 -6.27 19.52
CA MET A 269 -7.06 -6.39 18.46
C MET A 269 -7.62 -5.05 18.00
N HIS A 270 -7.78 -4.10 18.92
CA HIS A 270 -8.23 -2.76 18.56
C HIS A 270 -7.17 -2.06 17.69
N LEU A 271 -5.90 -2.22 18.04
CA LEU A 271 -4.77 -1.72 17.26
C LEU A 271 -4.71 -2.36 15.86
N LEU A 272 -4.79 -3.69 15.79
CA LEU A 272 -4.79 -4.41 14.52
C LEU A 272 -5.95 -3.98 13.63
N LYS A 273 -7.17 -3.88 14.19
CA LYS A 273 -8.35 -3.42 13.47
C LYS A 273 -8.18 -1.99 12.96
N ARG A 274 -7.68 -1.07 13.79
CA ARG A 274 -7.43 0.33 13.42
C ARG A 274 -6.44 0.43 12.27
N ILE A 275 -5.28 -0.23 12.38
CA ILE A 275 -4.26 -0.22 11.32
C ILE A 275 -4.81 -0.87 10.03
N SER A 276 -5.57 -1.96 10.14
CA SER A 276 -6.23 -2.59 9.01
C SER A 276 -7.20 -1.63 8.31
N THR A 277 -8.01 -0.87 9.06
CA THR A 277 -8.92 0.12 8.50
C THR A 277 -8.16 1.29 7.85
N GLU A 278 -7.12 1.81 8.49
CA GLU A 278 -6.31 2.93 7.98
C GLU A 278 -5.50 2.57 6.71
N LEU A 279 -5.20 1.29 6.49
CA LEU A 279 -4.47 0.80 5.31
C LEU A 279 -5.38 0.16 4.26
N SER A 280 -6.69 0.12 4.51
CA SER A 280 -7.67 -0.36 3.54
C SER A 280 -8.23 0.81 2.74
N ASP A 281 -8.30 0.64 1.42
CA ASP A 281 -8.87 1.58 0.47
C ASP A 281 -9.92 0.86 -0.40
N ASP A 282 -10.57 1.56 -1.34
CA ASP A 282 -11.63 1.00 -2.19
C ASP A 282 -11.24 -0.25 -2.98
N GLN A 283 -9.96 -0.38 -3.36
CA GLN A 283 -9.44 -1.49 -4.17
C GLN A 283 -8.60 -2.50 -3.37
N LEU A 284 -8.22 -2.15 -2.15
CA LEU A 284 -7.28 -2.94 -1.35
C LEU A 284 -7.82 -3.10 0.07
N THR A 285 -7.98 -4.33 0.51
CA THR A 285 -8.50 -4.61 1.85
C THR A 285 -7.45 -5.32 2.69
N VAL A 286 -7.16 -4.75 3.85
CA VAL A 286 -6.31 -5.34 4.89
C VAL A 286 -7.21 -5.87 6.00
N ARG A 287 -7.03 -7.14 6.37
CA ARG A 287 -7.81 -7.78 7.43
C ARG A 287 -6.92 -8.65 8.29
N THR A 288 -7.27 -8.81 9.56
CA THR A 288 -6.68 -9.81 10.44
C THR A 288 -7.62 -10.99 10.60
N GLY A 289 -7.07 -12.18 10.76
CA GLY A 289 -7.83 -13.42 10.86
C GLY A 289 -6.95 -14.56 11.33
N TYR A 290 -7.43 -15.79 11.13
CA TYR A 290 -6.74 -17.00 11.54
C TYR A 290 -6.49 -17.90 10.34
N SER A 291 -5.29 -18.49 10.26
CA SER A 291 -4.91 -19.44 9.22
C SER A 291 -4.20 -20.65 9.82
N SER A 292 -4.46 -21.82 9.25
CA SER A 292 -3.75 -23.07 9.55
C SER A 292 -2.50 -23.28 8.70
N GLY A 293 -2.10 -22.28 7.90
CA GLY A 293 -0.87 -22.35 7.11
C GLY A 293 0.37 -22.50 7.99
N GLU A 294 1.32 -23.30 7.53
CA GLU A 294 2.61 -23.49 8.19
C GLU A 294 3.68 -22.55 7.63
N ASP A 295 3.74 -22.43 6.30
CA ASP A 295 4.67 -21.57 5.57
C ASP A 295 4.04 -20.20 5.30
N PHE A 296 4.68 -19.11 5.71
CA PHE A 296 4.25 -17.74 5.42
C PHE A 296 5.44 -16.91 4.90
N PRO A 297 5.25 -15.95 3.99
CA PRO A 297 3.97 -15.48 3.43
C PRO A 297 3.40 -16.37 2.30
N VAL A 298 2.07 -16.47 2.20
CA VAL A 298 1.36 -17.24 1.16
C VAL A 298 0.55 -16.31 0.26
N PHE A 299 0.64 -16.50 -1.05
CA PHE A 299 -0.27 -15.86 -2.00
C PHE A 299 -1.44 -16.79 -2.33
N ILE A 300 -2.66 -16.27 -2.23
CA ILE A 300 -3.89 -16.96 -2.59
C ILE A 300 -4.54 -16.19 -3.73
N GLU A 301 -4.82 -16.90 -4.81
CA GLU A 301 -5.51 -16.35 -5.98
C GLU A 301 -6.88 -17.02 -6.10
N ASN A 302 -7.95 -16.28 -5.83
CA ASN A 302 -9.33 -16.79 -5.89
C ASN A 302 -10.18 -15.85 -6.74
N THR A 303 -10.68 -16.35 -7.89
CA THR A 303 -11.69 -15.65 -8.72
C THR A 303 -11.36 -14.19 -9.02
N GLY A 304 -10.12 -13.90 -9.44
CA GLY A 304 -9.67 -12.54 -9.77
C GLY A 304 -9.28 -11.68 -8.57
N LYS A 305 -9.33 -12.21 -7.34
CA LYS A 305 -8.77 -11.57 -6.16
C LYS A 305 -7.44 -12.21 -5.83
N LEU A 306 -6.40 -11.38 -5.72
CA LEU A 306 -5.09 -11.80 -5.24
C LEU A 306 -4.95 -11.35 -3.79
N ALA A 307 -4.59 -12.27 -2.91
CA ALA A 307 -4.35 -11.99 -1.50
C ALA A 307 -2.97 -12.49 -1.09
N VAL A 308 -2.30 -11.76 -0.21
CA VAL A 308 -1.13 -12.25 0.53
C VAL A 308 -1.52 -12.41 1.99
N ILE A 309 -1.17 -13.55 2.56
CA ILE A 309 -1.34 -13.85 3.98
C ILE A 309 0.03 -13.96 4.62
N ASN A 310 0.24 -13.30 5.76
CA ASN A 310 1.47 -13.40 6.52
C ASN A 310 1.20 -13.54 8.03
N LYS A 311 2.15 -14.16 8.73
CA LYS A 311 2.14 -14.27 10.19
C LYS A 311 2.33 -12.89 10.83
N LEU A 312 1.66 -12.67 11.96
CA LEU A 312 1.94 -11.52 12.82
C LEU A 312 3.16 -11.79 13.72
N PRO A 313 3.81 -10.74 14.24
CA PRO A 313 4.89 -10.89 15.23
C PRO A 313 4.42 -11.65 16.48
N GLU A 314 5.34 -12.34 17.16
CA GLU A 314 5.04 -13.22 18.30
C GLU A 314 4.34 -12.52 19.48
N VAL A 315 4.61 -11.21 19.64
CA VAL A 315 3.97 -10.37 20.67
C VAL A 315 2.45 -10.36 20.51
N PHE A 316 1.95 -10.51 19.28
CA PHE A 316 0.52 -10.54 18.95
C PHE A 316 -0.06 -11.95 18.92
N THR A 317 0.76 -13.01 18.89
CA THR A 317 0.29 -14.39 18.89
C THR A 317 0.13 -14.94 20.30
N ASN A 318 1.03 -14.58 21.21
CA ASN A 318 1.06 -15.10 22.58
C ASN A 318 -0.12 -14.62 23.44
N SER A 319 -0.63 -13.41 23.19
CA SER A 319 -1.77 -12.84 23.90
C SER A 319 -3.11 -13.53 23.58
N TYR A 320 -3.18 -14.35 22.53
CA TYR A 320 -4.41 -15.01 22.06
C TYR A 320 -4.32 -16.54 22.04
N ALA A 321 -3.26 -17.12 22.60
CA ALA A 321 -3.12 -18.56 22.77
C ALA A 321 -4.32 -19.18 23.52
N GLY A 322 -5.00 -18.43 24.41
CA GLY A 322 -6.15 -18.92 25.17
C GLY A 322 -7.43 -19.20 24.37
N SER A 323 -7.60 -18.67 23.15
CA SER A 323 -8.83 -18.86 22.34
C SER A 323 -8.61 -19.62 21.04
N ALA A 324 -7.36 -19.75 20.57
CA ALA A 324 -7.03 -20.45 19.33
C ALA A 324 -6.20 -21.73 19.53
N ALA A 325 -5.69 -21.99 20.76
CA ALA A 325 -4.85 -23.17 21.06
C ALA A 325 -5.51 -24.51 20.69
N ASP A 326 -6.84 -24.62 20.79
CA ASP A 326 -7.57 -25.85 20.44
C ASP A 326 -7.66 -26.13 18.93
N SER A 327 -7.29 -25.18 18.07
CA SER A 327 -7.49 -25.29 16.61
C SER A 327 -6.20 -25.34 15.78
N GLY A 328 -5.03 -25.15 16.40
CA GLY A 328 -3.75 -25.05 15.68
C GLY A 328 -3.63 -23.84 14.73
N LYS A 329 -4.62 -22.94 14.72
CA LYS A 329 -4.65 -21.78 13.81
C LYS A 329 -3.86 -20.61 14.38
N LYS A 330 -2.99 -20.02 13.54
CA LYS A 330 -2.16 -18.86 13.89
C LYS A 330 -2.87 -17.57 13.48
N LEU A 331 -2.69 -16.51 14.27
CA LEU A 331 -3.20 -15.17 13.94
C LEU A 331 -2.36 -14.59 12.78
N VAL A 332 -3.04 -14.18 11.71
CA VAL A 332 -2.44 -13.71 10.46
C VAL A 332 -3.05 -12.40 10.01
N VAL A 333 -2.33 -11.69 9.15
CA VAL A 333 -2.86 -10.58 8.37
C VAL A 333 -3.00 -11.02 6.91
N SER A 334 -4.13 -10.67 6.30
CA SER A 334 -4.38 -10.83 4.88
C SER A 334 -4.50 -9.45 4.24
N VAL A 335 -3.72 -9.19 3.19
CA VAL A 335 -3.90 -8.04 2.30
C VAL A 335 -4.42 -8.58 0.99
N SER A 336 -5.56 -8.08 0.51
CA SER A 336 -6.15 -8.53 -0.75
C SER A 336 -6.50 -7.38 -1.67
N HIS A 337 -6.33 -7.63 -2.97
CA HIS A 337 -6.62 -6.68 -4.03
C HIS A 337 -7.56 -7.33 -5.05
N ASP A 338 -8.61 -6.62 -5.44
CA ASP A 338 -9.54 -7.06 -6.48
C ASP A 338 -8.99 -6.68 -7.86
N ALA A 339 -8.10 -7.52 -8.38
CA ALA A 339 -7.61 -7.42 -9.76
C ALA A 339 -8.67 -7.87 -10.79
N GLY A 340 -9.85 -8.31 -10.33
CA GLY A 340 -10.87 -8.93 -11.16
C GLY A 340 -11.47 -7.96 -12.18
N PHE A 341 -11.44 -6.65 -11.93
CA PHE A 341 -11.83 -5.66 -12.94
C PHE A 341 -10.82 -5.58 -14.09
N SER A 342 -9.52 -5.48 -13.76
CA SER A 342 -8.41 -5.41 -14.72
C SER A 342 -8.35 -6.68 -15.58
N PHE A 343 -8.47 -7.86 -14.96
CA PHE A 343 -8.53 -9.14 -15.67
C PHE A 343 -9.79 -9.29 -16.54
N ARG A 344 -10.97 -8.83 -16.07
CA ARG A 344 -12.21 -8.85 -16.88
C ARG A 344 -12.13 -7.91 -18.08
N GLN A 345 -11.55 -6.72 -17.91
CA GLN A 345 -11.30 -5.80 -19.02
C GLN A 345 -10.32 -6.40 -20.04
N LEU A 346 -9.25 -7.04 -19.56
CA LEU A 346 -8.30 -7.72 -20.41
C LEU A 346 -9.00 -8.82 -21.22
N LYS A 347 -9.73 -9.72 -20.54
CA LYS A 347 -10.46 -10.82 -21.17
C LYS A 347 -11.46 -10.31 -22.23
N ARG A 348 -12.24 -9.27 -21.93
CA ARG A 348 -13.16 -8.66 -22.90
C ARG A 348 -12.42 -8.11 -24.12
N LYS A 349 -11.28 -7.45 -23.95
CA LYS A 349 -10.47 -6.95 -25.08
C LYS A 349 -9.95 -8.12 -25.95
N VAL A 350 -9.53 -9.21 -25.32
CA VAL A 350 -9.11 -10.43 -26.03
C VAL A 350 -10.25 -11.00 -26.86
N ASP A 351 -11.43 -11.14 -26.26
CA ASP A 351 -12.61 -11.69 -26.93
C ASP A 351 -13.04 -10.82 -28.13
N THR A 352 -13.01 -9.48 -27.98
CA THR A 352 -13.35 -8.55 -29.08
C THR A 352 -12.35 -8.64 -30.24
N VAL A 353 -11.04 -8.71 -29.96
CA VAL A 353 -10.01 -8.82 -31.00
C VAL A 353 -10.10 -10.16 -31.72
N ASN A 354 -10.34 -11.26 -30.98
CA ASN A 354 -10.49 -12.58 -31.57
C ASN A 354 -11.74 -12.68 -32.46
N LEU A 355 -12.85 -12.05 -32.04
CA LEU A 355 -14.08 -11.98 -32.81
C LEU A 355 -13.90 -11.15 -34.10
N LEU A 356 -13.21 -10.00 -34.02
CA LEU A 356 -12.86 -9.21 -35.20
C LEU A 356 -11.97 -9.98 -36.19
N LEU A 357 -10.97 -10.69 -35.68
CA LEU A 357 -10.11 -11.56 -36.49
C LEU A 357 -10.93 -12.66 -37.18
N LEU A 358 -11.83 -13.34 -36.47
CA LEU A 358 -12.73 -14.35 -37.04
C LEU A 358 -13.64 -13.78 -38.14
N ILE A 359 -14.19 -12.58 -37.95
CA ILE A 359 -15.02 -11.92 -38.97
C ILE A 359 -14.18 -11.57 -40.20
N ALA A 360 -13.01 -10.94 -40.01
CA ALA A 360 -12.12 -10.58 -41.12
C ALA A 360 -11.61 -11.82 -41.88
N GLY A 361 -11.25 -12.88 -41.15
CA GLY A 361 -10.83 -14.16 -41.71
C GLY A 361 -11.95 -14.82 -42.51
N SER A 362 -13.17 -14.86 -41.99
CA SER A 362 -14.32 -15.49 -42.67
C SER A 362 -14.78 -14.70 -43.90
N LEU A 363 -14.83 -13.35 -43.84
CA LEU A 363 -15.11 -12.54 -45.04
C LEU A 363 -14.04 -12.73 -46.12
N SER A 364 -12.76 -12.69 -45.75
CA SER A 364 -11.68 -12.87 -46.73
C SER A 364 -11.68 -14.25 -47.37
N LEU A 365 -12.02 -15.30 -46.61
CA LEU A 365 -12.22 -16.66 -47.13
C LEU A 365 -13.40 -16.71 -48.12
N LEU A 366 -14.54 -16.07 -47.79
CA LEU A 366 -15.71 -16.02 -48.67
C LEU A 366 -15.39 -15.32 -50.01
N PHE A 367 -14.59 -14.25 -49.98
CA PHE A 367 -14.10 -13.60 -51.20
C PHE A 367 -13.19 -14.51 -52.03
N ALA A 368 -12.21 -15.17 -51.40
CA ALA A 368 -11.30 -16.08 -52.09
C ALA A 368 -12.05 -17.29 -52.68
N ALA A 369 -13.01 -17.86 -51.95
CA ALA A 369 -13.85 -18.96 -52.39
C ALA A 369 -14.79 -18.54 -53.54
N GLY A 370 -15.41 -17.35 -53.44
CA GLY A 370 -16.28 -16.80 -54.47
C GLY A 370 -15.57 -16.54 -55.81
N ILE A 371 -14.29 -16.15 -55.75
CA ILE A 371 -13.41 -16.02 -56.92
C ILE A 371 -13.04 -17.41 -57.47
N SER A 372 -12.73 -18.39 -56.61
CA SER A 372 -12.35 -19.75 -57.06
C SER A 372 -13.51 -20.51 -57.75
N LEU A 373 -14.75 -20.23 -57.32
CA LEU A 373 -15.97 -20.86 -57.85
C LEU A 373 -16.53 -20.16 -59.10
N ASP A 374 -15.82 -19.15 -59.66
CA ASP A 374 -16.25 -18.34 -60.83
C ASP A 374 -17.62 -17.65 -60.66
N ARG A 375 -18.17 -17.60 -59.44
CA ARG A 375 -19.46 -16.93 -59.15
C ARG A 375 -19.34 -15.42 -59.18
N LEU A 376 -18.16 -14.88 -58.85
CA LEU A 376 -17.80 -13.49 -59.07
C LEU A 376 -17.05 -13.39 -60.39
N LYS A 377 -17.74 -12.96 -61.45
CA LYS A 377 -17.12 -12.71 -62.77
C LYS A 377 -16.22 -11.48 -62.71
N LEU A 378 -14.99 -11.65 -62.22
CA LEU A 378 -13.90 -10.73 -62.53
C LEU A 378 -13.45 -11.05 -63.96
N THR A 379 -13.80 -10.17 -64.90
CA THR A 379 -13.27 -10.19 -66.27
C THR A 379 -11.78 -9.87 -66.25
N ALA A 380 -10.96 -10.83 -65.82
CA ALA A 380 -9.56 -10.61 -65.51
C ALA A 380 -8.68 -10.70 -66.77
N LYS A 381 -8.30 -9.54 -67.31
CA LYS A 381 -7.05 -9.40 -68.07
C LYS A 381 -5.87 -9.62 -67.11
N LEU A 382 -4.73 -10.11 -67.61
CA LEU A 382 -3.48 -10.38 -66.87
C LEU A 382 -3.10 -9.28 -65.84
N THR A 383 -3.43 -8.03 -66.16
CA THR A 383 -3.25 -6.84 -65.31
C THR A 383 -4.01 -6.90 -63.98
N GLN A 384 -5.17 -7.56 -63.88
CA GLN A 384 -5.92 -7.69 -62.61
C GLN A 384 -5.38 -8.78 -61.68
N ILE A 385 -4.74 -9.83 -62.21
CA ILE A 385 -4.04 -10.83 -61.38
C ILE A 385 -2.78 -10.19 -60.79
N ILE A 386 -2.07 -9.40 -61.61
CA ILE A 386 -0.95 -8.59 -61.14
C ILE A 386 -1.45 -7.57 -60.10
N ALA A 387 -2.55 -6.86 -60.34
CA ALA A 387 -3.12 -5.94 -59.38
C ALA A 387 -3.56 -6.64 -58.08
N ALA A 388 -4.17 -7.83 -58.15
CA ALA A 388 -4.53 -8.60 -56.96
C ALA A 388 -3.30 -9.07 -56.19
N SER A 389 -2.24 -9.53 -56.87
CA SER A 389 -0.96 -9.84 -56.21
C SER A 389 -0.28 -8.60 -55.63
N PHE A 390 -0.41 -7.44 -56.28
CA PHE A 390 0.17 -6.17 -55.85
C PHE A 390 -0.59 -5.60 -54.64
N ILE A 391 -1.92 -5.70 -54.65
CA ILE A 391 -2.81 -5.35 -53.53
C ILE A 391 -2.54 -6.29 -52.36
N SER A 392 -2.35 -7.60 -52.60
CA SER A 392 -2.00 -8.57 -51.56
C SER A 392 -0.60 -8.31 -50.98
N CYS A 393 0.38 -7.94 -51.82
CA CYS A 393 1.72 -7.52 -51.40
C CYS A 393 1.74 -6.14 -50.72
N MET A 394 0.78 -5.25 -51.00
CA MET A 394 0.60 -3.97 -50.30
C MET A 394 -0.18 -4.12 -48.99
N LEU A 395 -1.09 -5.07 -48.88
CA LEU A 395 -1.83 -5.38 -47.65
C LEU A 395 -0.96 -6.10 -46.60
N PHE A 396 0.08 -6.81 -47.03
CA PHE A 396 1.03 -7.47 -46.14
C PHE A 396 1.81 -6.50 -45.22
N PRO A 397 2.44 -5.42 -45.72
CA PRO A 397 3.05 -4.42 -44.85
C PRO A 397 2.01 -3.64 -44.05
N LEU A 398 0.78 -3.43 -44.55
CA LEU A 398 -0.29 -2.79 -43.76
C LEU A 398 -0.74 -3.65 -42.57
N THR A 399 -0.84 -4.97 -42.74
CA THR A 399 -1.14 -5.89 -41.63
C THR A 399 0.03 -5.99 -40.66
N ALA A 400 1.26 -6.04 -41.15
CA ALA A 400 2.45 -5.97 -40.31
C ALA A 400 2.54 -4.64 -39.52
N VAL A 401 2.27 -3.50 -40.15
CA VAL A 401 2.22 -2.16 -39.54
C VAL A 401 1.05 -2.02 -38.57
N PHE A 402 -0.10 -2.65 -38.85
CA PHE A 402 -1.22 -2.71 -37.90
C PHE A 402 -0.84 -3.48 -36.63
N TRP A 403 -0.18 -4.63 -36.77
CA TRP A 403 0.32 -5.40 -35.63
C TRP A 403 1.44 -4.66 -34.89
N LEU A 404 2.38 -4.04 -35.61
CA LEU A 404 3.45 -3.21 -35.03
C LEU A 404 2.88 -1.98 -34.31
N GLY A 405 1.87 -1.31 -34.87
CA GLY A 405 1.20 -0.17 -34.28
C GLY A 405 0.39 -0.53 -33.04
N LEU A 406 -0.27 -1.70 -33.03
CA LEU A 406 -0.93 -2.23 -31.84
C LEU A 406 0.06 -2.55 -30.71
N LEU A 407 1.27 -3.00 -31.06
CA LEU A 407 2.35 -3.26 -30.10
C LEU A 407 2.99 -1.95 -29.61
N GLN A 408 3.35 -1.02 -30.52
CA GLN A 408 4.07 0.22 -30.22
C GLN A 408 3.25 1.25 -29.45
N ASN A 409 1.97 1.44 -29.82
CA ASN A 409 1.10 2.40 -29.15
C ASN A 409 0.78 1.98 -27.70
N ARG A 410 1.17 0.76 -27.30
CA ARG A 410 1.03 0.27 -25.94
C ARG A 410 2.34 0.25 -25.16
N THR A 411 3.47 -0.06 -25.79
CA THR A 411 4.78 0.05 -25.12
C THR A 411 5.05 1.45 -24.59
N SER A 412 4.61 2.52 -25.29
CA SER A 412 4.76 3.90 -24.80
C SER A 412 3.92 4.22 -23.56
N SER A 413 2.68 3.72 -23.49
CA SER A 413 1.84 3.88 -22.30
C SER A 413 2.34 3.05 -21.11
N GLU A 414 3.03 1.94 -21.38
CA GLU A 414 3.54 1.00 -20.38
C GLU A 414 4.88 1.46 -19.81
N THR A 415 5.73 2.12 -20.60
CA THR A 415 6.93 2.82 -20.10
C THR A 415 6.58 3.93 -19.13
N ASP A 416 5.49 4.68 -19.37
CA ASP A 416 5.04 5.74 -18.45
C ASP A 416 4.53 5.18 -17.12
N VAL A 417 3.82 4.03 -17.16
CA VAL A 417 3.33 3.33 -15.95
C VAL A 417 4.47 2.67 -15.18
N GLN A 418 5.44 2.07 -15.86
CA GLN A 418 6.64 1.52 -15.22
C GLN A 418 7.53 2.61 -14.63
N GLN A 419 7.69 3.76 -15.31
CA GLN A 419 8.42 4.91 -14.77
C GLN A 419 7.74 5.49 -13.53
N THR A 420 6.42 5.66 -13.54
CA THR A 420 5.69 6.12 -12.35
C THR A 420 5.78 5.12 -11.20
N MET A 421 5.75 3.82 -11.49
CA MET A 421 5.90 2.78 -10.45
C MET A 421 7.33 2.69 -9.90
N GLN A 422 8.36 2.86 -10.74
CA GLN A 422 9.75 2.98 -10.28
C GLN A 422 9.96 4.25 -9.44
N MET A 423 9.35 5.37 -9.82
CA MET A 423 9.38 6.61 -9.05
C MET A 423 8.71 6.44 -7.67
N ILE A 424 7.59 5.73 -7.60
CA ILE A 424 6.93 5.38 -6.34
C ILE A 424 7.83 4.46 -5.50
N SER A 425 8.43 3.43 -6.11
CA SER A 425 9.36 2.52 -5.42
C SER A 425 10.60 3.23 -4.89
N GLN A 426 11.17 4.16 -5.65
CA GLN A 426 12.29 4.99 -5.21
C GLN A 426 11.90 5.91 -4.07
N LYS A 427 10.75 6.61 -4.16
CA LYS A 427 10.26 7.44 -3.04
C LYS A 427 9.98 6.64 -1.77
N ILE A 428 9.56 5.39 -1.90
CA ILE A 428 9.38 4.49 -0.74
C ILE A 428 10.74 4.08 -0.17
N GLY A 429 11.73 3.77 -1.01
CA GLY A 429 13.09 3.48 -0.56
C GLY A 429 13.75 4.68 0.13
N GLU A 430 13.55 5.89 -0.39
CA GLU A 430 13.99 7.14 0.23
C GLU A 430 13.28 7.40 1.56
N LEU A 431 11.97 7.11 1.64
CA LEU A 431 11.23 7.17 2.91
C LEU A 431 11.80 6.17 3.93
N ASP A 432 12.08 4.93 3.53
CA ASP A 432 12.62 3.90 4.43
C ASP A 432 14.04 4.25 4.92
N GLN A 433 14.88 4.81 4.03
CA GLN A 433 16.18 5.38 4.40
C GLN A 433 16.04 6.60 5.33
N SER A 434 15.06 7.46 5.09
CA SER A 434 14.79 8.61 5.97
C SER A 434 14.32 8.16 7.36
N PHE A 435 13.54 7.06 7.43
CA PHE A 435 13.13 6.42 8.68
C PHE A 435 14.31 5.78 9.43
N LEU A 436 15.25 5.15 8.71
CA LEU A 436 16.48 4.62 9.28
C LEU A 436 17.39 5.75 9.81
N LEU A 437 17.52 6.85 9.08
CA LEU A 437 18.29 8.02 9.52
C LEU A 437 17.64 8.73 10.72
N LEU A 438 16.31 8.74 10.81
CA LEU A 438 15.56 9.22 11.99
C LEU A 438 15.67 8.27 13.20
N SER A 439 16.06 7.02 13.01
CA SER A 439 16.34 6.08 14.12
C SER A 439 17.77 6.19 14.67
N TYR A 440 18.67 6.86 13.93
CA TYR A 440 20.07 7.09 14.29
C TYR A 440 20.34 8.51 14.85
N ARG A 441 19.33 9.36 14.94
CA ARG A 441 19.36 10.68 15.62
C ARG A 441 18.41 10.68 16.82
#